data_AF-A0A7W9PHR9-F1
#
_entry.id   AF-A0A7W9PHR9-F1
#
_cell.length_a   1.000
_cell.length_b   1.000
_cell.length_c   1.000
_cell.angle_alpha   90.00
_cell.angle_beta   90.00
_cell.angle_gamma   90.00
#
_symmetry.space_group_name_H-M   'P 1'
#
loop_
_entity.id
_entity.type
_entity.pdbx_description
1 polymer ?
#
loop_
_entity_poly.entity_id
_entity_poly.type
_entity_poly.pdbx_seq_one_letter_code
_entity_poly.pdbx_strand_id
1 'polypeptide(L)'
;MDCDELPGLVTPFLDGALDEATEIRLIEHLAACPSCENYLTQIRQTTRYVRKLASEPPVGPQRPDGLSVATRDHLLAAFRETSARRWTDIIETASEYCPYAAQVLVLDKVLRTLSDTDWLRPVIHRWNADDSGPPVREVVSRLAAVDSVLAQHIGLETALATLPADGMPSVEQLRTQWLAQAARICAALPQTPVETVIRLSADLPLPDAVVARAFDIWLRTTDIAGTAGVRIPVPKPENLASMANMSIRTLPAAFRSHRGAPVGGTAEITLSGPGGGQWIIPPTSGAPRGPDTRIAMDVVDFCLLAGGRRDPATVIYTAEGDLGLARDIVAATPAAAVP
;
A
#
# COMPACT_ATOMS: atom_id res chain seq x y z
N MET A 1 -14.52 -16.75 -47.24
CA MET A 1 -13.94 -15.50 -46.72
C MET A 1 -13.05 -15.84 -45.55
N ASP A 2 -12.05 -14.99 -45.30
CA ASP A 2 -11.03 -15.22 -44.27
C ASP A 2 -11.32 -14.39 -43.00
N CYS A 3 -10.75 -14.82 -41.86
CA CYS A 3 -11.00 -14.18 -40.56
C CYS A 3 -10.61 -12.70 -40.55
N ASP A 4 -9.62 -12.32 -41.37
CA ASP A 4 -9.09 -10.96 -41.46
C ASP A 4 -10.01 -10.01 -42.23
N GLU A 5 -10.91 -10.55 -43.05
CA GLU A 5 -11.92 -9.77 -43.80
C GLU A 5 -13.14 -9.45 -42.92
N LEU A 6 -13.36 -10.25 -41.88
CA LEU A 6 -14.55 -10.19 -41.03
C LEU A 6 -14.73 -8.85 -40.29
N PRO A 7 -13.71 -8.25 -39.63
CA PRO A 7 -13.84 -6.95 -38.98
C PRO A 7 -14.41 -5.84 -39.87
N GLY A 8 -14.10 -5.86 -41.18
CA GLY A 8 -14.61 -4.88 -42.15
C GLY A 8 -16.06 -5.10 -42.57
N LEU A 9 -16.58 -6.32 -42.40
CA LEU A 9 -17.95 -6.69 -42.75
C LEU A 9 -18.91 -6.69 -41.55
N VAL A 10 -18.39 -6.77 -40.32
CA VAL A 10 -19.22 -6.81 -39.10
C VAL A 10 -20.11 -5.57 -38.94
N THR A 11 -19.60 -4.36 -39.20
CA THR A 11 -20.41 -3.13 -39.04
C THR A 11 -21.51 -3.04 -40.10
N PRO A 12 -21.21 -3.16 -41.41
CA PRO A 12 -22.27 -3.24 -42.43
C PRO A 12 -23.28 -4.37 -42.19
N PHE A 13 -22.85 -5.51 -41.66
CA PHE A 13 -23.73 -6.62 -41.30
C PHE A 13 -24.69 -6.26 -40.16
N LEU A 14 -24.19 -5.66 -39.08
CA LEU A 14 -25.01 -5.24 -37.94
C LEU A 14 -25.98 -4.11 -38.30
N ASP A 15 -25.62 -3.29 -39.27
CA ASP A 15 -26.43 -2.19 -39.80
C ASP A 15 -27.42 -2.65 -40.90
N GLY A 16 -27.39 -3.93 -41.29
CA GLY A 16 -28.25 -4.49 -42.36
C GLY A 16 -27.95 -3.94 -43.75
N ALA A 17 -26.71 -3.49 -43.97
CA ALA A 17 -26.26 -2.77 -45.15
C ALA A 17 -25.35 -3.60 -46.08
N LEU A 18 -25.19 -4.91 -45.82
CA LEU A 18 -24.50 -5.82 -46.74
C LEU A 18 -25.39 -6.25 -47.90
N ASP A 19 -24.76 -6.54 -49.04
CA ASP A 19 -25.43 -7.27 -50.11
C ASP A 19 -25.63 -8.74 -49.72
N GLU A 20 -26.69 -9.35 -50.23
CA GLU A 20 -27.14 -10.70 -49.86
C GLU A 20 -26.06 -11.77 -50.08
N ALA A 21 -25.26 -11.66 -51.14
CA ALA A 21 -24.19 -12.62 -51.44
C ALA A 21 -23.02 -12.51 -50.46
N THR A 22 -22.70 -11.30 -49.99
CA THR A 22 -21.66 -11.08 -48.98
C THR A 22 -22.14 -11.43 -47.58
N GLU A 23 -23.39 -11.17 -47.25
CA GLU A 23 -24.00 -11.53 -45.97
C GLU A 23 -24.07 -13.05 -45.77
N ILE A 24 -24.48 -13.81 -46.79
CA ILE A 24 -24.49 -15.29 -46.73
C ILE A 24 -23.08 -15.85 -46.48
N ARG A 25 -22.05 -15.36 -47.20
CA ARG A 25 -20.65 -15.79 -47.00
C ARG A 25 -20.12 -15.49 -45.61
N LEU A 26 -20.57 -14.39 -45.00
CA LEU A 26 -20.20 -14.01 -43.64
C LEU A 26 -20.86 -14.91 -42.59
N ILE A 27 -22.16 -15.18 -42.74
CA ILE A 27 -22.91 -16.07 -41.83
C ILE A 27 -22.34 -17.50 -41.88
N GLU A 28 -22.02 -18.01 -43.08
CA GLU A 28 -21.39 -19.32 -43.25
C GLU A 28 -20.02 -19.40 -42.57
N HIS A 29 -19.21 -18.34 -42.66
CA HIS A 29 -17.92 -18.28 -41.98
C HIS A 29 -18.06 -18.21 -40.45
N LEU A 30 -19.02 -17.44 -39.94
CA LEU A 30 -19.30 -17.33 -38.51
C LEU A 30 -19.75 -18.66 -37.90
N ALA A 31 -20.55 -19.45 -38.63
CA ALA A 31 -20.97 -20.79 -38.19
C ALA A 31 -19.82 -21.80 -38.13
N ALA A 32 -18.74 -21.59 -38.89
CA ALA A 32 -17.59 -22.48 -38.96
C ALA A 32 -16.37 -22.01 -38.15
N CYS A 33 -16.37 -20.76 -37.65
CA CYS A 33 -15.23 -20.14 -36.98
C CYS A 33 -15.61 -19.54 -35.60
N PRO A 34 -15.41 -20.29 -34.51
CA PRO A 34 -15.79 -19.86 -33.16
C PRO A 34 -15.13 -18.56 -32.67
N SER A 35 -13.89 -18.27 -33.11
CA SER A 35 -13.20 -17.02 -32.75
C SER A 35 -13.88 -15.79 -33.37
N CYS A 36 -14.34 -15.90 -34.61
CA CYS A 36 -15.07 -14.86 -35.30
C CYS A 36 -16.51 -14.70 -34.78
N GLU A 37 -17.17 -15.78 -34.38
CA GLU A 37 -18.46 -15.72 -33.68
C GLU A 37 -18.35 -14.99 -32.32
N ASN A 38 -17.30 -15.29 -31.56
CA ASN A 38 -16.99 -14.60 -30.31
C ASN A 38 -16.67 -13.11 -30.55
N TYR A 39 -15.92 -12.78 -31.61
CA TYR A 39 -15.67 -11.40 -32.02
C TYR A 39 -16.97 -10.65 -32.35
N LEU A 40 -17.88 -11.25 -33.12
CA LEU A 40 -19.19 -10.64 -33.41
C LEU A 40 -20.04 -10.47 -32.13
N THR A 41 -20.01 -11.44 -31.21
CA THR A 41 -20.71 -11.38 -29.93
C THR A 41 -20.17 -10.25 -29.06
N GLN A 42 -18.85 -10.08 -29.00
CA GLN A 42 -18.17 -8.98 -28.30
C GLN A 42 -18.58 -7.62 -28.88
N ILE A 43 -18.59 -7.47 -30.21
CA ILE A 43 -19.05 -6.23 -30.86
C ILE A 43 -20.51 -5.93 -30.52
N ARG A 44 -21.41 -6.93 -30.54
CA ARG A 44 -22.84 -6.74 -30.14
C ARG A 44 -22.99 -6.31 -28.68
N GLN A 45 -22.20 -6.86 -27.77
CA GLN A 45 -22.18 -6.45 -26.36
C GLN A 45 -21.69 -5.01 -26.22
N THR A 46 -20.60 -4.65 -26.90
CA THR A 46 -20.08 -3.28 -26.95
C THR A 46 -21.13 -2.30 -27.49
N THR A 47 -21.83 -2.62 -28.59
CA THR A 47 -22.91 -1.79 -29.14
C THR A 47 -24.07 -1.61 -28.15
N ARG A 48 -24.42 -2.64 -27.39
CA ARG A 48 -25.45 -2.55 -26.32
C ARG A 48 -25.01 -1.63 -25.17
N TYR A 49 -23.76 -1.71 -24.73
CA TYR A 49 -23.23 -0.84 -23.68
C TYR A 49 -23.13 0.61 -24.14
N VAL A 50 -22.68 0.85 -25.38
CA VAL A 50 -22.62 2.18 -25.97
C VAL A 50 -24.02 2.77 -26.13
N ARG A 51 -25.02 1.98 -26.56
CA ARG A 51 -26.42 2.45 -26.63
C ARG A 51 -26.99 2.77 -25.25
N LYS A 52 -26.62 2.00 -24.22
CA LYS A 52 -27.01 2.25 -22.82
C LYS A 52 -26.43 3.59 -22.31
N LEU A 53 -25.16 3.86 -22.62
CA LEU A 53 -24.50 5.14 -22.30
C LEU A 53 -25.07 6.31 -23.12
N ALA A 54 -25.49 6.07 -24.36
CA ALA A 54 -26.12 7.08 -25.22
C ALA A 54 -27.60 7.34 -24.88
N SER A 55 -28.22 6.53 -24.02
CA SER A 55 -29.61 6.70 -23.58
C SER A 55 -29.73 7.56 -22.31
N GLU A 56 -28.61 7.91 -21.67
CA GLU A 56 -28.57 8.90 -20.59
C GLU A 56 -28.36 10.30 -21.22
N PRO A 57 -29.28 11.28 -21.01
CA PRO A 57 -29.23 12.53 -21.75
C PRO A 57 -28.34 13.57 -21.04
N PRO A 58 -27.34 14.18 -21.71
CA PRO A 58 -26.75 15.44 -21.28
C PRO A 58 -27.26 16.63 -22.10
N VAL A 59 -27.29 17.77 -21.43
CA VAL A 59 -27.84 19.06 -21.87
C VAL A 59 -26.91 19.77 -22.87
N GLY A 60 -27.45 20.16 -24.03
CA GLY A 60 -26.90 21.24 -24.88
C GLY A 60 -26.13 20.82 -26.15
N PRO A 61 -26.15 21.61 -27.25
CA PRO A 61 -25.69 21.15 -28.57
C PRO A 61 -24.29 21.64 -28.99
N GLN A 62 -23.59 20.78 -29.77
CA GLN A 62 -22.43 21.01 -30.69
C GLN A 62 -21.03 21.04 -30.01
N ARG A 63 -19.93 20.37 -30.44
CA ARG A 63 -19.40 19.84 -31.73
C ARG A 63 -18.20 18.84 -31.42
N PRO A 64 -17.42 18.26 -32.38
CA PRO A 64 -16.86 16.91 -32.34
C PRO A 64 -15.31 16.80 -32.32
N ASP A 65 -14.81 15.58 -32.12
CA ASP A 65 -13.66 14.92 -32.78
C ASP A 65 -12.93 13.96 -31.81
N GLY A 66 -13.10 12.66 -32.03
CA GLY A 66 -12.57 11.59 -31.18
C GLY A 66 -11.15 11.17 -31.58
N LEU A 67 -10.25 11.07 -30.60
CA LEU A 67 -8.85 10.68 -30.74
C LEU A 67 -8.67 9.23 -31.29
N SER A 68 -7.67 9.02 -32.15
CA SER A 68 -7.28 7.67 -32.66
C SER A 68 -6.84 6.73 -31.53
N VAL A 69 -6.88 5.39 -31.68
CA VAL A 69 -6.49 4.45 -30.60
C VAL A 69 -5.02 4.59 -30.20
N ALA A 70 -4.08 4.68 -31.16
CA ALA A 70 -2.67 4.89 -30.84
C ALA A 70 -2.43 6.27 -30.21
N THR A 71 -3.12 7.32 -30.68
CA THR A 71 -3.06 8.65 -30.06
C THR A 71 -3.74 8.66 -28.69
N ARG A 72 -4.81 7.89 -28.49
CA ARG A 72 -5.53 7.76 -27.23
C ARG A 72 -4.71 6.97 -26.23
N ASP A 73 -4.06 5.88 -26.63
CA ASP A 73 -3.17 5.10 -25.78
C ASP A 73 -1.89 5.87 -25.49
N HIS A 74 -1.35 6.59 -26.48
CA HIS A 74 -0.21 7.49 -26.26
C HIS A 74 -0.60 8.67 -25.38
N LEU A 75 -1.77 9.27 -25.53
CA LEU A 75 -2.25 10.34 -24.66
C LEU A 75 -2.69 9.82 -23.29
N LEU A 76 -3.20 8.61 -23.17
CA LEU A 76 -3.51 7.98 -21.89
C LEU A 76 -2.23 7.53 -21.19
N ALA A 77 -1.23 7.05 -21.93
CA ALA A 77 0.09 6.74 -21.40
C ALA A 77 0.82 8.03 -21.00
N ALA A 78 0.84 9.05 -21.87
CA ALA A 78 1.39 10.37 -21.58
C ALA A 78 0.60 11.08 -20.47
N PHE A 79 -0.73 10.93 -20.40
CA PHE A 79 -1.54 11.45 -19.30
C PHE A 79 -1.29 10.66 -18.03
N ARG A 80 -1.16 9.34 -18.07
CA ARG A 80 -0.78 8.52 -16.90
C ARG A 80 0.64 8.84 -16.46
N GLU A 81 1.56 9.12 -17.37
CA GLU A 81 2.95 9.47 -17.09
C GLU A 81 3.06 10.91 -16.56
N THR A 82 2.33 11.85 -17.16
CA THR A 82 2.22 13.25 -16.69
C THR A 82 1.46 13.32 -15.37
N SER A 83 0.42 12.50 -15.18
CA SER A 83 -0.28 12.36 -13.91
C SER A 83 0.60 11.67 -12.88
N ALA A 84 1.36 10.63 -13.24
CA ALA A 84 2.31 9.96 -12.37
C ALA A 84 3.42 10.91 -11.93
N ARG A 85 3.98 11.72 -12.84
CA ARG A 85 4.92 12.81 -12.50
C ARG A 85 4.26 13.79 -11.53
N ARG A 86 3.03 14.22 -11.79
CA ARG A 86 2.25 15.09 -10.87
C ARG A 86 2.01 14.44 -9.50
N TRP A 87 1.79 13.13 -9.42
CA TRP A 87 1.60 12.41 -8.15
C TRP A 87 2.92 12.30 -7.38
N THR A 88 4.02 11.97 -8.07
CA THR A 88 5.35 11.93 -7.48
C THR A 88 5.74 13.31 -6.95
N ASP A 89 5.51 14.39 -7.69
CA ASP A 89 5.78 15.76 -7.24
C ASP A 89 5.00 16.12 -5.95
N ILE A 90 3.72 15.71 -5.86
CA ILE A 90 2.89 15.92 -4.66
C ILE A 90 3.48 15.16 -3.46
N ILE A 91 3.83 13.89 -3.66
CA ILE A 91 4.38 13.07 -2.58
C ILE A 91 5.78 13.56 -2.19
N GLU A 92 6.63 13.95 -3.14
CA GLU A 92 7.95 14.54 -2.90
C GLU A 92 7.84 15.82 -2.09
N THR A 93 6.93 16.72 -2.47
CA THR A 93 6.66 17.95 -1.71
C THR A 93 6.17 17.63 -0.29
N ALA A 94 5.26 16.66 -0.15
CA ALA A 94 4.74 16.26 1.15
C ALA A 94 5.78 15.52 2.01
N SER A 95 6.74 14.82 1.40
CA SER A 95 7.73 13.97 2.09
C SER A 95 8.63 14.74 3.05
N GLU A 96 8.74 16.05 2.87
CA GLU A 96 9.49 16.91 3.77
C GLU A 96 8.83 17.00 5.16
N TYR A 97 7.50 16.94 5.22
CA TYR A 97 6.73 17.16 6.45
C TYR A 97 5.83 15.98 6.84
N CYS A 98 5.75 14.95 6.00
CA CYS A 98 4.84 13.82 6.17
C CYS A 98 5.64 12.51 6.19
N PRO A 99 5.72 11.80 7.35
CA PRO A 99 6.45 10.54 7.45
C PRO A 99 5.90 9.49 6.47
N TYR A 100 4.57 9.48 6.27
CA TYR A 100 3.91 8.59 5.32
C TYR A 100 4.39 8.81 3.88
N ALA A 101 4.40 10.06 3.41
CA ALA A 101 4.83 10.40 2.04
C ALA A 101 6.28 9.98 1.77
N ALA A 102 7.18 10.21 2.74
CA ALA A 102 8.57 9.79 2.63
C ALA A 102 8.71 8.28 2.45
N GLN A 103 7.97 7.47 3.22
CA GLN A 103 8.05 6.01 3.11
C GLN A 103 7.42 5.46 1.82
N VAL A 104 6.35 6.10 1.33
CA VAL A 104 5.76 5.76 0.02
C VAL A 104 6.79 5.91 -1.11
N LEU A 105 7.55 7.00 -1.14
CA LEU A 105 8.58 7.23 -2.17
C LEU A 105 9.72 6.22 -2.11
N VAL A 106 10.18 5.89 -0.90
CA VAL A 106 11.25 4.90 -0.73
C VAL A 106 10.77 3.54 -1.24
N LEU A 107 9.55 3.12 -0.88
CA LEU A 107 8.99 1.87 -1.38
C LEU A 107 8.83 1.89 -2.90
N ASP A 108 8.24 2.94 -3.49
CA ASP A 108 8.08 3.05 -4.95
C ASP A 108 9.41 2.91 -5.68
N LYS A 109 10.47 3.54 -5.15
CA LYS A 109 11.82 3.42 -5.71
C LYS A 109 12.33 1.98 -5.67
N VAL A 110 12.09 1.24 -4.59
CA VAL A 110 12.44 -0.19 -4.50
C VAL A 110 11.61 -0.99 -5.51
N LEU A 111 10.30 -0.77 -5.57
CA LEU A 111 9.38 -1.50 -6.46
C LEU A 111 9.72 -1.34 -7.94
N ARG A 112 10.25 -0.18 -8.36
CA ARG A 112 10.74 0.08 -9.73
C ARG A 112 11.97 -0.74 -10.12
N THR A 113 12.72 -1.26 -9.15
CA THR A 113 13.91 -2.08 -9.41
C THR A 113 13.60 -3.57 -9.59
N LEU A 114 12.38 -3.99 -9.26
CA LEU A 114 11.98 -5.40 -9.25
C LEU A 114 11.58 -5.88 -10.65
N SER A 115 12.00 -7.10 -11.00
CA SER A 115 11.49 -7.80 -12.18
C SER A 115 10.14 -8.46 -11.91
N ASP A 116 9.38 -8.84 -12.95
CA ASP A 116 8.11 -9.56 -12.80
C ASP A 116 8.24 -10.84 -11.96
N THR A 117 9.40 -11.50 -12.00
CA THR A 117 9.66 -12.69 -11.17
C THR A 117 9.85 -12.32 -9.70
N ASP A 118 10.50 -11.19 -9.39
CA ASP A 118 10.69 -10.74 -8.01
C ASP A 118 9.36 -10.40 -7.33
N TRP A 119 8.38 -9.92 -8.09
CA TRP A 119 7.03 -9.67 -7.58
C TRP A 119 6.27 -10.93 -7.13
N LEU A 120 6.66 -12.09 -7.64
CA LEU A 120 6.10 -13.40 -7.27
C LEU A 120 6.90 -14.11 -6.17
N ARG A 121 8.09 -13.61 -5.83
CA ARG A 121 8.93 -14.20 -4.79
C ARG A 121 8.38 -13.87 -3.39
N PRO A 122 8.39 -14.83 -2.46
CA PRO A 122 8.16 -14.58 -1.04
C PRO A 122 9.10 -13.49 -0.51
N VAL A 123 8.59 -12.60 0.34
CA VAL A 123 9.49 -11.68 1.06
C VAL A 123 10.30 -12.45 2.09
N ILE A 124 11.60 -12.18 2.16
CA ILE A 124 12.49 -12.81 3.13
C ILE A 124 12.57 -11.92 4.38
N HIS A 125 12.15 -12.46 5.53
CA HIS A 125 12.38 -11.82 6.81
C HIS A 125 13.86 -11.95 7.15
N ARG A 126 14.58 -10.82 7.13
CA ARG A 126 16.06 -10.79 7.19
C ARG A 126 16.66 -11.45 8.45
N TRP A 127 15.85 -11.70 9.48
CA TRP A 127 16.26 -12.31 10.75
C TRP A 127 15.84 -13.78 10.88
N ASN A 128 14.96 -14.30 10.00
CA ASN A 128 14.57 -15.70 9.94
C ASN A 128 14.40 -16.13 8.47
N ALA A 129 15.48 -16.63 7.87
CA ALA A 129 15.48 -17.03 6.45
C ALA A 129 14.56 -18.22 6.16
N ASP A 130 14.20 -19.01 7.18
CA ASP A 130 13.28 -20.15 7.08
C ASP A 130 11.80 -19.73 7.19
N ASP A 131 11.53 -18.49 7.60
CA ASP A 131 10.20 -17.90 7.65
C ASP A 131 10.00 -16.98 6.44
N SER A 132 9.57 -17.59 5.34
CA SER A 132 9.21 -16.86 4.13
C SER A 132 7.83 -16.22 4.28
N GLY A 133 7.75 -14.90 4.14
CA GLY A 133 6.49 -14.17 4.15
C GLY A 133 5.70 -14.33 2.84
N PRO A 134 4.57 -13.61 2.70
CA PRO A 134 3.79 -13.65 1.47
C PRO A 134 4.59 -13.06 0.27
N PRO A 135 4.18 -13.35 -0.98
CA PRO A 135 4.81 -12.77 -2.16
C PRO A 135 4.80 -11.24 -2.13
N VAL A 136 5.81 -10.59 -2.73
CA VAL A 136 5.91 -9.11 -2.81
C VAL A 136 4.61 -8.49 -3.31
N ARG A 137 3.98 -9.06 -4.35
CA ARG A 137 2.70 -8.57 -4.87
C ARG A 137 1.59 -8.53 -3.81
N GLU A 138 1.51 -9.54 -2.96
CA GLU A 138 0.48 -9.63 -1.92
C GLU A 138 0.75 -8.60 -0.82
N VAL A 139 2.02 -8.40 -0.44
CA VAL A 139 2.42 -7.35 0.51
C VAL A 139 1.98 -5.98 0.01
N VAL A 140 2.27 -5.65 -1.25
CA VAL A 140 1.89 -4.36 -1.85
C VAL A 140 0.36 -4.24 -1.98
N SER A 141 -0.34 -5.31 -2.37
CA SER A 141 -1.81 -5.32 -2.38
C SER A 141 -2.41 -5.06 -1.00
N ARG A 142 -1.85 -5.65 0.06
CA ARG A 142 -2.30 -5.43 1.43
C ARG A 142 -2.03 -4.00 1.89
N LEU A 143 -0.84 -3.44 1.61
CA LEU A 143 -0.54 -2.04 1.90
C LEU A 143 -1.54 -1.10 1.24
N ALA A 144 -1.81 -1.32 -0.06
CA ALA A 144 -2.75 -0.50 -0.80
C ALA A 144 -4.19 -0.64 -0.25
N ALA A 145 -4.59 -1.84 0.17
CA ALA A 145 -5.88 -2.05 0.81
C ALA A 145 -6.01 -1.29 2.14
N VAL A 146 -4.99 -1.32 3.01
CA VAL A 146 -5.01 -0.57 4.27
C VAL A 146 -5.00 0.93 4.03
N ASP A 147 -4.21 1.42 3.06
CA ASP A 147 -4.23 2.84 2.68
C ASP A 147 -5.60 3.26 2.11
N SER A 148 -6.36 2.32 1.53
CA SER A 148 -7.73 2.59 1.08
C SER A 148 -8.67 2.80 2.25
N VAL A 149 -8.47 2.10 3.36
CA VAL A 149 -9.20 2.33 4.61
C VAL A 149 -8.87 3.71 5.17
N LEU A 150 -7.60 4.11 5.19
CA LEU A 150 -7.21 5.47 5.59
C LEU A 150 -7.88 6.52 4.68
N ALA A 151 -7.83 6.34 3.37
CA ALA A 151 -8.44 7.23 2.39
C ALA A 151 -9.95 7.41 2.63
N GLN A 152 -10.68 6.32 2.88
CA GLN A 152 -12.12 6.36 3.17
C GLN A 152 -12.45 7.16 4.44
N HIS A 153 -11.68 6.96 5.52
CA HIS A 153 -11.90 7.68 6.78
C HIS A 153 -11.67 9.18 6.67
N ILE A 154 -10.84 9.62 5.73
CA ILE A 154 -10.59 11.04 5.45
C ILE A 154 -11.43 11.57 4.26
N GLY A 155 -12.47 10.83 3.86
CA GLY A 155 -13.47 11.28 2.88
C GLY A 155 -13.04 11.17 1.41
N LEU A 156 -12.01 10.38 1.10
CA LEU A 156 -11.55 10.16 -0.27
C LEU A 156 -12.11 8.88 -0.88
N GLU A 157 -12.44 8.93 -2.17
CA GLU A 157 -12.74 7.73 -2.95
C GLU A 157 -11.49 6.84 -3.10
N THR A 158 -11.63 5.52 -3.07
CA THR A 158 -10.48 4.59 -3.15
C THR A 158 -10.06 4.36 -4.60
N ALA A 159 -8.77 4.50 -4.91
CA ALA A 159 -8.28 4.28 -6.28
C ALA A 159 -8.40 2.80 -6.69
N LEU A 160 -8.26 1.88 -5.72
CA LEU A 160 -8.31 0.44 -5.97
C LEU A 160 -9.71 -0.08 -6.33
N ALA A 161 -10.78 0.69 -6.08
CA ALA A 161 -12.13 0.36 -6.55
C ALA A 161 -12.23 0.35 -8.09
N THR A 162 -11.22 0.89 -8.79
CA THR A 162 -11.15 0.90 -10.25
C THR A 162 -10.44 -0.33 -10.84
N LEU A 163 -9.98 -1.26 -10.01
CA LEU A 163 -9.40 -2.53 -10.48
C LEU A 163 -10.48 -3.48 -10.98
N PRO A 164 -10.20 -4.29 -12.02
CA PRO A 164 -11.15 -5.29 -12.50
C PRO A 164 -11.54 -6.26 -11.38
N ALA A 165 -12.84 -6.51 -11.20
CA ALA A 165 -13.33 -7.48 -10.22
C ALA A 165 -12.94 -8.93 -10.58
N ASP A 166 -12.78 -9.21 -11.88
CA ASP A 166 -12.65 -10.57 -12.41
C ASP A 166 -11.21 -10.95 -12.84
N GLY A 167 -10.19 -10.21 -12.39
CA GLY A 167 -8.79 -10.53 -12.69
C GLY A 167 -7.79 -9.83 -11.79
N MET A 168 -6.64 -10.48 -11.52
CA MET A 168 -5.57 -9.87 -10.72
C MET A 168 -4.99 -8.66 -11.47
N PRO A 169 -4.82 -7.50 -10.81
CA PRO A 169 -4.17 -6.35 -11.42
C PRO A 169 -2.74 -6.70 -11.83
N SER A 170 -2.29 -6.10 -12.94
CA SER A 170 -0.87 -6.10 -13.28
C SER A 170 -0.08 -5.37 -12.20
N VAL A 171 1.20 -5.71 -12.06
CA VAL A 171 2.12 -5.05 -11.13
C VAL A 171 2.15 -3.54 -11.34
N GLU A 172 2.21 -3.10 -12.60
CA GLU A 172 2.22 -1.69 -12.96
C GLU A 172 0.91 -0.98 -12.60
N GLN A 173 -0.23 -1.64 -12.82
CA GLN A 173 -1.54 -1.12 -12.43
C GLN A 173 -1.64 -0.95 -10.91
N LEU A 174 -1.24 -1.97 -10.14
CA LEU A 174 -1.24 -1.94 -8.68
C LEU A 174 -0.37 -0.80 -8.15
N ARG A 175 0.88 -0.68 -8.64
CA ARG A 175 1.81 0.38 -8.23
C ARG A 175 1.27 1.77 -8.57
N THR A 176 0.82 1.97 -9.80
CA THR A 176 0.33 3.29 -10.26
C THR A 176 -0.89 3.74 -9.48
N GLN A 177 -1.84 2.83 -9.21
CA GLN A 177 -3.04 3.18 -8.45
C GLN A 177 -2.76 3.43 -6.97
N TRP A 178 -1.87 2.64 -6.37
CA TRP A 178 -1.42 2.86 -5.01
C TRP A 178 -0.74 4.23 -4.85
N LEU A 179 0.16 4.61 -5.76
CA LEU A 179 0.79 5.94 -5.78
C LEU A 179 -0.23 7.07 -5.94
N ALA A 180 -1.18 6.93 -6.87
CA ALA A 180 -2.23 7.92 -7.07
C ALA A 180 -3.11 8.08 -5.81
N GLN A 181 -3.36 6.99 -5.09
CA GLN A 181 -4.06 7.07 -3.80
C GLN A 181 -3.21 7.74 -2.72
N ALA A 182 -1.94 7.37 -2.59
CA ALA A 182 -1.04 7.97 -1.63
C ALA A 182 -0.89 9.48 -1.83
N ALA A 183 -0.80 9.95 -3.08
CA ALA A 183 -0.75 11.37 -3.38
C ALA A 183 -2.03 12.11 -2.96
N ARG A 184 -3.22 11.51 -3.18
CA ARG A 184 -4.49 12.09 -2.73
C ARG A 184 -4.61 12.11 -1.21
N ILE A 185 -4.15 11.07 -0.53
CA ILE A 185 -4.02 11.05 0.94
C ILE A 185 -3.12 12.22 1.38
N CYS A 186 -1.91 12.31 0.85
CA CYS A 186 -0.95 13.37 1.21
C CYS A 186 -1.51 14.78 0.98
N ALA A 187 -2.25 14.99 -0.11
CA ALA A 187 -2.88 16.28 -0.40
C ALA A 187 -4.03 16.62 0.56
N ALA A 188 -4.75 15.62 1.08
CA ALA A 188 -5.87 15.80 2.00
C ALA A 188 -5.43 15.97 3.47
N LEU A 189 -4.32 15.34 3.87
CA LEU A 189 -3.85 15.34 5.27
C LEU A 189 -3.78 16.74 5.91
N PRO A 190 -3.23 17.79 5.26
CA PRO A 190 -3.15 19.12 5.88
C PRO A 190 -4.51 19.77 6.18
N GLN A 191 -5.58 19.32 5.52
CA GLN A 191 -6.94 19.84 5.70
C GLN A 191 -7.82 18.92 6.56
N THR A 192 -7.31 17.76 6.96
CA THR A 192 -8.06 16.78 7.74
C THR A 192 -7.91 17.08 9.24
N PRO A 193 -9.00 17.17 10.01
CA PRO A 193 -8.91 17.45 11.45
C PRO A 193 -8.11 16.36 12.18
N VAL A 194 -7.23 16.76 13.12
CA VAL A 194 -6.30 15.85 13.81
C VAL A 194 -7.01 14.86 14.75
N GLU A 195 -8.21 15.21 15.21
CA GLU A 195 -9.10 14.40 16.04
C GLU A 195 -9.85 13.34 15.25
N THR A 196 -9.72 13.32 13.92
CA THR A 196 -10.34 12.29 13.07
C THR A 196 -9.83 10.92 13.51
N VAL A 197 -10.74 10.04 13.91
CA VAL A 197 -10.40 8.68 14.33
C VAL A 197 -10.37 7.78 13.11
N ILE A 198 -9.21 7.18 12.85
CA ILE A 198 -8.99 6.20 11.80
C ILE A 198 -9.10 4.82 12.41
N ARG A 199 -9.99 3.99 11.87
CA ARG A 199 -10.17 2.60 12.31
C ARG A 199 -9.34 1.68 11.41
N LEU A 200 -8.16 1.29 11.89
CA LEU A 200 -7.33 0.26 11.27
C LEU A 200 -7.60 -1.06 12.02
N SER A 201 -6.56 -1.76 12.47
CA SER A 201 -6.69 -2.83 13.46
C SER A 201 -7.03 -2.32 14.88
N ALA A 202 -6.87 -1.02 15.09
CA ALA A 202 -7.21 -0.28 16.29
C ALA A 202 -7.71 1.13 15.91
N ASP A 203 -8.42 1.77 16.82
CA ASP A 203 -8.87 3.15 16.67
C ASP A 203 -7.71 4.09 17.03
N LEU A 204 -7.27 4.91 16.07
CA LEU A 204 -6.14 5.83 16.21
C LEU A 204 -6.55 7.25 15.84
N PRO A 205 -6.13 8.29 16.57
CA PRO A 205 -6.22 9.65 16.07
C PRO A 205 -5.37 9.80 14.80
N LEU A 206 -5.77 10.69 13.88
CA LEU A 206 -5.16 10.84 12.56
C LEU A 206 -3.62 10.93 12.59
N PRO A 207 -2.97 11.74 13.47
CA PRO A 207 -1.51 11.78 13.53
C PRO A 207 -0.87 10.41 13.79
N ASP A 208 -1.44 9.63 14.70
CA ASP A 208 -0.94 8.30 15.04
C ASP A 208 -1.19 7.31 13.91
N ALA A 209 -2.34 7.38 13.24
CA ALA A 209 -2.63 6.56 12.07
C ALA A 209 -1.63 6.83 10.93
N VAL A 210 -1.28 8.09 10.67
CA VAL A 210 -0.29 8.46 9.65
C VAL A 210 1.11 7.91 9.99
N VAL A 211 1.50 7.98 11.27
CA VAL A 211 2.77 7.40 11.74
C VAL A 211 2.75 5.86 11.65
N ALA A 212 1.65 5.21 12.03
CA ALA A 212 1.48 3.77 11.91
C ALA A 212 1.59 3.30 10.45
N ARG A 213 0.95 4.00 9.51
CA ARG A 213 1.08 3.70 8.08
C ARG A 213 2.51 3.89 7.58
N ALA A 214 3.17 4.99 7.97
CA ALA A 214 4.57 5.20 7.63
C ALA A 214 5.45 4.05 8.16
N PHE A 215 5.20 3.61 9.38
CA PHE A 215 5.97 2.54 10.01
C PHE A 215 5.79 1.20 9.29
N ASP A 216 4.55 0.78 9.04
CA ASP A 216 4.28 -0.47 8.31
C ASP A 216 4.90 -0.43 6.91
N ILE A 217 4.77 0.68 6.18
CA ILE A 217 5.41 0.83 4.85
C ILE A 217 6.94 0.69 4.96
N TRP A 218 7.59 1.32 5.95
CA TRP A 218 9.03 1.17 6.13
C TRP A 218 9.46 -0.27 6.44
N LEU A 219 8.72 -0.97 7.31
CA LEU A 219 8.97 -2.38 7.63
C LEU A 219 8.82 -3.26 6.40
N ARG A 220 7.76 -3.09 5.61
CA ARG A 220 7.56 -3.84 4.35
C ARG A 220 8.61 -3.51 3.31
N THR A 221 9.04 -2.24 3.24
CA THR A 221 10.12 -1.83 2.34
C THR A 221 11.43 -2.51 2.72
N THR A 222 11.69 -2.67 4.02
CA THR A 222 12.86 -3.41 4.53
C THR A 222 12.83 -4.88 4.13
N ASP A 223 11.68 -5.55 4.25
CA ASP A 223 11.50 -6.96 3.86
C ASP A 223 11.66 -7.15 2.33
N ILE A 224 11.04 -6.29 1.54
CA ILE A 224 11.10 -6.34 0.07
C ILE A 224 12.52 -6.03 -0.43
N ALA A 225 13.16 -4.99 0.12
CA ALA A 225 14.52 -4.63 -0.25
C ALA A 225 15.53 -5.74 0.11
N GLY A 226 15.32 -6.43 1.24
CA GLY A 226 16.10 -7.61 1.61
C GLY A 226 16.02 -8.72 0.55
N THR A 227 14.82 -8.97 0.02
CA THR A 227 14.58 -9.95 -1.06
C THR A 227 15.29 -9.57 -2.36
N ALA A 228 15.32 -8.27 -2.67
CA ALA A 228 15.96 -7.72 -3.87
C ALA A 228 17.49 -7.50 -3.71
N GLY A 229 18.06 -7.73 -2.53
CA GLY A 229 19.46 -7.38 -2.24
C GLY A 229 19.74 -5.86 -2.26
N VAL A 230 18.70 -5.04 -2.17
CA VAL A 230 18.78 -3.57 -2.22
C VAL A 230 18.96 -3.02 -0.81
N ARG A 231 19.84 -2.04 -0.64
CA ARG A 231 19.94 -1.27 0.60
C ARG A 231 19.03 -0.06 0.53
N ILE A 232 18.25 0.15 1.58
CA ILE A 232 17.40 1.33 1.75
C ILE A 232 17.95 2.21 2.88
N PRO A 233 17.75 3.53 2.82
CA PRO A 233 18.10 4.41 3.93
C PRO A 233 17.21 4.13 5.15
N VAL A 234 17.76 4.40 6.34
CA VAL A 234 16.97 4.51 7.57
C VAL A 234 16.07 5.76 7.45
N PRO A 235 14.83 5.74 7.98
CA PRO A 235 13.97 6.92 8.00
C PRO A 235 14.67 8.13 8.64
N LYS A 236 14.25 9.34 8.24
CA LYS A 236 14.76 10.58 8.85
C LYS A 236 14.59 10.53 10.39
N PRO A 237 15.52 11.12 11.17
CA PRO A 237 15.50 11.06 12.63
C PRO A 237 14.15 11.41 13.26
N GLU A 238 13.47 12.44 12.78
CA GLU A 238 12.16 12.90 13.26
C GLU A 238 11.03 11.89 12.99
N ASN A 239 11.08 11.19 11.85
CA ASN A 239 10.12 10.14 11.52
C ASN A 239 10.36 8.92 12.40
N LEU A 240 11.62 8.54 12.60
CA LEU A 240 12.00 7.42 13.45
C LEU A 240 11.65 7.68 14.93
N ALA A 241 11.87 8.91 15.41
CA ALA A 241 11.43 9.34 16.74
C ALA A 241 9.91 9.23 16.91
N SER A 242 9.15 9.59 15.88
CA SER A 242 7.69 9.48 15.90
C SER A 242 7.22 8.02 15.97
N MET A 243 7.85 7.13 15.18
CA MET A 243 7.59 5.68 15.21
C MET A 243 7.95 5.07 16.57
N ALA A 244 9.13 5.39 17.11
CA ALA A 244 9.59 4.92 18.41
C ALA A 244 8.66 5.40 19.54
N ASN A 245 8.30 6.68 19.54
CA ASN A 245 7.40 7.25 20.54
C ASN A 245 6.03 6.58 20.51
N MET A 246 5.47 6.31 19.32
CA MET A 246 4.21 5.59 19.19
C MET A 246 4.32 4.17 19.77
N SER A 247 5.36 3.41 19.42
CA SER A 247 5.58 2.07 19.98
C SER A 247 5.78 2.08 21.49
N ILE A 248 6.48 3.07 22.04
CA ILE A 248 6.67 3.18 23.50
C ILE A 248 5.34 3.45 24.20
N ARG A 249 4.44 4.23 23.62
CA ARG A 249 3.10 4.47 24.18
C ARG A 249 2.22 3.22 24.17
N THR A 250 2.44 2.29 23.25
CA THR A 250 1.68 1.02 23.16
C THR A 250 2.28 -0.11 23.97
N LEU A 251 3.58 -0.04 24.31
CA LEU A 251 4.28 -1.03 25.15
C LEU A 251 3.53 -1.42 26.43
N PRO A 252 2.96 -0.51 27.23
CA PRO A 252 2.24 -0.92 28.46
C PRO A 252 1.06 -1.85 28.19
N ALA A 253 0.32 -1.65 27.09
CA ALA A 253 -0.80 -2.51 26.72
C ALA A 253 -0.31 -3.86 26.17
N ALA A 254 0.73 -3.84 25.35
CA ALA A 254 1.39 -5.04 24.83
C ALA A 254 1.95 -5.91 25.97
N PHE A 255 2.65 -5.29 26.91
CA PHE A 255 3.22 -5.94 28.09
C PHE A 255 2.14 -6.61 28.95
N ARG A 256 1.04 -5.91 29.25
CA ARG A 256 -0.10 -6.50 29.99
C ARG A 256 -0.71 -7.71 29.29
N SER A 257 -0.65 -7.76 27.97
CA SER A 257 -1.22 -8.84 27.16
C SER A 257 -0.24 -10.00 26.95
N HIS A 258 1.04 -9.80 27.26
CA HIS A 258 2.09 -10.80 27.09
C HIS A 258 2.03 -11.85 28.22
N ARG A 259 2.01 -13.14 27.85
CA ARG A 259 1.94 -14.23 28.82
C ARG A 259 3.17 -14.21 29.73
N GLY A 260 2.95 -14.12 31.04
CA GLY A 260 4.01 -14.13 32.05
C GLY A 260 4.48 -12.75 32.52
N ALA A 261 3.96 -11.65 31.96
CA ALA A 261 4.31 -10.30 32.40
C ALA A 261 3.84 -10.04 33.86
N PRO A 262 4.74 -9.71 34.80
CA PRO A 262 4.36 -9.32 36.15
C PRO A 262 3.46 -8.07 36.15
N VAL A 263 2.49 -8.03 37.06
CA VAL A 263 1.67 -6.83 37.31
C VAL A 263 2.47 -5.88 38.20
N GLY A 264 3.33 -5.05 37.62
CA GLY A 264 4.04 -4.00 38.37
C GLY A 264 5.50 -3.88 37.98
N GLY A 265 5.88 -2.73 37.42
CA GLY A 265 7.27 -2.35 37.18
C GLY A 265 7.34 -1.04 36.40
N THR A 266 8.17 -0.11 36.84
CA THR A 266 8.49 1.13 36.11
C THR A 266 9.77 0.89 35.34
N ALA A 267 9.78 1.17 34.04
CA ALA A 267 10.98 1.04 33.22
C ALA A 267 11.37 2.39 32.62
N GLU A 268 12.66 2.69 32.60
CA GLU A 268 13.19 3.78 31.79
C GLU A 268 13.80 3.17 30.52
N ILE A 269 13.38 3.65 29.36
CA ILE A 269 13.92 3.22 28.07
C ILE A 269 14.68 4.38 27.45
N THR A 270 15.96 4.16 27.17
CA THR A 270 16.81 5.08 26.42
C THR A 270 17.10 4.49 25.05
N LEU A 271 16.65 5.17 24.00
CA LEU A 271 16.98 4.80 22.64
C LEU A 271 18.13 5.68 22.14
N SER A 272 19.24 5.07 21.73
CA SER A 272 20.41 5.78 21.19
C SER A 272 20.30 5.99 19.68
N GLY A 273 21.11 6.91 19.14
CA GLY A 273 21.19 7.19 17.71
C GLY A 273 20.25 8.31 17.24
N PRO A 274 20.34 8.72 15.95
CA PRO A 274 19.48 9.76 15.39
C PRO A 274 18.00 9.37 15.45
N GLY A 275 17.18 10.18 16.12
CA GLY A 275 15.76 9.87 16.38
C GLY A 275 15.51 9.12 17.69
N GLY A 276 16.57 8.82 18.44
CA GLY A 276 16.50 8.29 19.80
C GLY A 276 15.99 9.32 20.82
N GLY A 277 15.88 8.87 22.06
CA GLY A 277 15.32 9.67 23.16
C GLY A 277 15.27 8.88 24.46
N GLN A 278 14.60 9.43 25.47
CA GLN A 278 14.42 8.79 26.76
C GLN A 278 12.96 8.86 27.19
N TRP A 279 12.42 7.73 27.64
CA TRP A 279 11.04 7.60 28.05
C TRP A 279 10.94 6.84 29.37
N ILE A 280 9.90 7.14 30.14
CA ILE A 280 9.54 6.38 31.34
C ILE A 280 8.23 5.66 31.03
N ILE A 281 8.26 4.34 31.12
CA ILE A 281 7.07 3.51 31.14
C ILE A 281 6.52 3.57 32.56
N PRO A 282 5.31 4.15 32.76
CA PRO A 282 4.75 4.29 34.09
C PRO A 282 4.47 2.92 34.72
N PRO A 283 4.49 2.83 36.06
CA PRO A 283 4.13 1.59 36.74
C PRO A 283 2.70 1.18 36.37
N THR A 284 2.49 -0.12 36.17
CA THR A 284 1.15 -0.69 35.98
C THR A 284 0.28 -0.58 37.24
N SER A 285 0.88 -0.40 38.43
CA SER A 285 0.18 -0.10 39.69
C SER A 285 1.15 0.48 40.74
N GLY A 286 0.63 1.31 41.65
CA GLY A 286 1.42 1.89 42.77
C GLY A 286 1.91 3.33 42.55
N ALA A 287 2.53 3.91 43.58
CA ALA A 287 3.06 5.28 43.54
C ALA A 287 4.41 5.33 42.77
N PRO A 288 4.70 6.42 42.03
CA PRO A 288 5.97 6.55 41.30
C PRO A 288 7.17 6.46 42.24
N ARG A 289 8.03 5.48 42.02
CA ARG A 289 9.41 5.42 42.53
C ARG A 289 10.37 5.54 41.33
N GLY A 290 11.68 5.66 41.58
CA GLY A 290 12.68 5.55 40.51
C GLY A 290 12.48 4.24 39.70
N PRO A 291 12.97 4.17 38.45
CA PRO A 291 12.69 3.03 37.58
C PRO A 291 13.25 1.74 38.18
N ASP A 292 12.43 0.69 38.18
CA ASP A 292 12.81 -0.66 38.62
C ASP A 292 13.84 -1.28 37.66
N THR A 293 13.78 -0.89 36.39
CA THR A 293 14.75 -1.28 35.37
C THR A 293 15.04 -0.15 34.39
N ARG A 294 16.27 -0.06 33.90
CA ARG A 294 16.68 0.84 32.82
C ARG A 294 17.14 0.01 31.64
N ILE A 295 16.61 0.27 30.46
CA ILE A 295 16.91 -0.43 29.22
C ILE A 295 17.50 0.58 28.24
N ALA A 296 18.62 0.25 27.60
CA ALA A 296 19.15 1.03 26.50
C ALA A 296 19.37 0.18 25.24
N MET A 297 18.96 0.72 24.09
CA MET A 297 18.99 0.04 22.78
C MET A 297 19.17 1.08 21.67
N ASP A 298 19.70 0.68 20.51
CA ASP A 298 19.65 1.53 19.32
C ASP A 298 18.20 1.74 18.86
N VAL A 299 17.85 2.97 18.46
CA VAL A 299 16.48 3.32 18.05
C VAL A 299 16.01 2.52 16.82
N VAL A 300 16.91 2.21 15.88
CA VAL A 300 16.57 1.40 14.71
C VAL A 300 16.29 -0.03 15.14
N ASP A 301 17.14 -0.62 16.00
CA ASP A 301 16.91 -1.96 16.51
C ASP A 301 15.64 -2.06 17.35
N PHE A 302 15.31 -1.02 18.13
CA PHE A 302 14.04 -0.94 18.85
C PHE A 302 12.84 -0.92 17.91
N CYS A 303 12.84 -0.08 16.87
CA CYS A 303 11.73 -0.04 15.93
C CYS A 303 11.63 -1.34 15.11
N LEU A 304 12.75 -1.95 14.72
CA LEU A 304 12.73 -3.25 14.07
C LEU A 304 12.21 -4.34 15.02
N LEU A 305 12.58 -4.33 16.30
CA LEU A 305 12.04 -5.23 17.32
C LEU A 305 10.54 -5.04 17.50
N ALA A 306 10.08 -3.80 17.65
CA ALA A 306 8.66 -3.47 17.76
C ALA A 306 7.90 -3.99 16.53
N GLY A 307 8.48 -3.83 15.34
CA GLY A 307 7.96 -4.39 14.10
C GLY A 307 8.08 -5.91 13.95
N GLY A 308 8.61 -6.65 14.91
CA GLY A 308 8.82 -8.11 14.79
C GLY A 308 9.89 -8.49 13.76
N ARG A 309 10.85 -7.60 13.50
CA ARG A 309 12.01 -7.78 12.58
C ARG A 309 13.33 -8.05 13.34
N ARG A 310 13.23 -8.25 14.66
CA ARG A 310 14.31 -8.71 15.55
C ARG A 310 13.75 -9.79 16.47
N ASP A 311 14.56 -10.80 16.75
CA ASP A 311 14.26 -11.79 17.78
C ASP A 311 14.49 -11.15 19.17
N PRO A 312 13.45 -11.09 20.03
CA PRO A 312 13.62 -10.59 21.39
C PRO A 312 14.66 -11.34 22.22
N ALA A 313 14.95 -12.61 21.90
CA ALA A 313 15.93 -13.42 22.60
C ALA A 313 17.38 -13.06 22.25
N THR A 314 17.62 -12.45 21.08
CA THR A 314 18.97 -12.17 20.58
C THR A 314 19.24 -10.70 20.28
N VAL A 315 18.23 -9.84 20.34
CA VAL A 315 18.40 -8.39 20.12
C VAL A 315 19.39 -7.80 21.13
N ILE A 316 20.23 -6.88 20.66
CA ILE A 316 21.27 -6.26 21.49
C ILE A 316 20.65 -5.11 22.29
N TYR A 317 20.74 -5.20 23.61
CA TYR A 317 20.40 -4.12 24.54
C TYR A 317 21.24 -4.23 25.81
N THR A 318 21.34 -3.13 26.55
CA THR A 318 21.88 -3.13 27.91
C THR A 318 20.75 -2.91 28.91
N ALA A 319 20.86 -3.52 30.10
CA ALA A 319 19.90 -3.32 31.16
C ALA A 319 20.58 -3.17 32.54
N GLU A 320 19.99 -2.33 33.39
CA GLU A 320 20.38 -2.12 34.78
C GLU A 320 19.15 -2.21 35.70
N GLY A 321 19.32 -2.69 36.93
CA GLY A 321 18.21 -2.92 37.87
C GLY A 321 17.61 -4.31 37.71
N ASP A 322 16.27 -4.40 37.61
CA ASP A 322 15.57 -5.67 37.41
C ASP A 322 15.76 -6.19 35.97
N LEU A 323 16.66 -7.17 35.82
CA LEU A 323 16.96 -7.82 34.55
C LEU A 323 15.88 -8.82 34.10
N GLY A 324 15.02 -9.29 35.01
CA GLY A 324 13.86 -10.11 34.67
C GLY A 324 12.80 -9.26 33.97
N LEU A 325 12.45 -8.14 34.61
CA LEU A 325 11.53 -7.15 34.04
C LEU A 325 12.04 -6.62 32.69
N ALA A 326 13.34 -6.33 32.55
CA ALA A 326 13.92 -5.91 31.28
C ALA A 326 13.68 -6.93 30.16
N ARG A 327 13.94 -8.22 30.44
CA ARG A 327 13.72 -9.31 29.49
C ARG A 327 12.26 -9.44 29.09
N ASP A 328 11.34 -9.32 30.05
CA ASP A 328 9.91 -9.43 29.78
C ASP A 328 9.41 -8.26 28.93
N ILE A 329 9.91 -7.03 29.17
CA ILE A 329 9.57 -5.85 28.35
C ILE A 329 10.09 -6.02 26.92
N VAL A 330 11.33 -6.46 26.76
CA VAL A 330 11.92 -6.74 25.43
C VAL A 330 11.14 -7.84 24.71
N ALA A 331 10.77 -8.91 25.41
CA ALA A 331 9.96 -10.01 24.88
C ALA A 331 8.56 -9.56 24.44
N ALA A 332 7.94 -8.62 25.16
CA ALA A 332 6.63 -8.08 24.81
C ALA A 332 6.66 -7.03 23.68
N THR A 333 7.83 -6.49 23.34
CA THR A 333 7.97 -5.36 22.40
C THR A 333 7.39 -5.64 21.00
N PRO A 334 7.53 -6.84 20.39
CA PRO A 334 6.90 -7.15 19.10
C PRO A 334 5.36 -7.06 19.11
N ALA A 335 4.72 -7.22 20.28
CA ALA A 335 3.27 -7.05 20.41
C ALA A 335 2.84 -5.58 20.50
N ALA A 336 3.78 -4.64 20.56
CA ALA A 336 3.53 -3.21 20.59
C ALA A 336 3.50 -2.55 19.20
N ALA A 337 3.85 -3.27 18.14
CA ALA A 337 3.58 -2.78 16.78
C ALA A 337 2.09 -2.56 16.59
N VAL A 338 1.74 -1.34 16.18
CA VAL A 338 0.40 -1.01 15.70
C VAL A 338 0.32 -1.43 14.23
N PRO A 339 -0.66 -2.27 13.84
CA PRO A 339 -0.82 -2.76 12.47
C PRO A 339 -1.19 -1.69 11.42
#